data_AF-A0A0C3GRQ3-F1
#
_entry.id   AF-A0A0C3GRQ3-F1
#
_cell.length_a   1.000
_cell.length_b   1.000
_cell.length_c   1.000
_cell.angle_alpha   90.00
_cell.angle_beta   90.00
_cell.angle_gamma   90.00
#
_symmetry.space_group_name_H-M   'P 1'
#
loop_
_entity.id
_entity.type
_entity.pdbx_description
1 polymer ?
#
loop_
_entity_poly.entity_id
_entity_poly.type
_entity_poly.pdbx_seq_one_letter_code
_entity_poly.pdbx_strand_id
1 'polypeptide(L)'
;MASIPPVNCYITRDSSEGTVIEDTRPITAPQGPSIQVSYLYSALPTPSLVDDADLKHHLEVSKREHQVAFPAAGSSSAAILHFAPNPTGDEGFMHRTNTLDYIFVLEGEAAYSVNGGDHRVVNKGDVIVGRGGWHSWKNLSKTEGFKLATVAIGAEGATENFLEVPKP
;
A
#
# COMPACT_ATOMS: atom_id res chain seq x y z
N MET A 1 -13.74 -17.33 7.80
CA MET A 1 -13.44 -16.03 7.15
C MET A 1 -13.57 -16.23 5.65
N ALA A 2 -14.26 -15.35 4.94
CA ALA A 2 -14.27 -15.39 3.49
C ALA A 2 -12.84 -15.21 2.97
N SER A 3 -12.42 -16.06 2.03
CA SER A 3 -11.09 -15.99 1.41
C SER A 3 -10.98 -14.66 0.65
N ILE A 4 -9.94 -13.88 0.93
CA ILE A 4 -9.62 -12.64 0.23
C ILE A 4 -9.32 -12.99 -1.22
N PRO A 5 -10.03 -12.42 -2.23
CA PRO A 5 -9.73 -12.70 -3.62
C PRO A 5 -8.27 -12.30 -3.93
N PRO A 6 -7.52 -13.13 -4.68
CA PRO A 6 -6.16 -12.79 -5.07
C PRO A 6 -6.18 -11.52 -5.94
N VAL A 7 -5.16 -10.68 -5.76
CA VAL A 7 -4.94 -9.54 -6.64
C VAL A 7 -4.23 -10.04 -7.90
N ASN A 8 -4.76 -9.68 -9.07
CA ASN A 8 -4.06 -9.86 -10.33
C ASN A 8 -3.23 -8.61 -10.63
N CYS A 9 -1.96 -8.79 -10.97
CA CYS A 9 -1.08 -7.72 -11.43
C CYS A 9 -0.50 -8.12 -12.79
N TYR A 10 -0.41 -7.17 -13.71
CA TYR A 10 0.10 -7.42 -15.06
C TYR A 10 1.19 -6.39 -15.33
N ILE A 11 2.41 -6.85 -15.57
CA ILE A 11 3.56 -5.99 -15.85
C ILE A 11 3.78 -5.96 -17.36
N THR A 12 3.93 -4.78 -17.93
CA THR A 12 4.23 -4.62 -19.37
C THR A 12 5.73 -4.48 -19.59
N ARG A 13 6.24 -5.10 -20.65
CA ARG A 13 7.67 -5.04 -21.02
C ARG A 13 7.83 -4.87 -22.52
N ASP A 14 8.82 -4.09 -22.94
CA ASP A 14 9.17 -3.97 -24.35
C ASP A 14 10.21 -5.01 -24.76
N SER A 15 10.06 -5.52 -25.98
CA SER A 15 11.02 -6.42 -26.63
C SER A 15 11.32 -5.97 -28.06
N SER A 16 12.28 -6.60 -28.72
CA SER A 16 12.55 -6.36 -30.15
C SER A 16 11.35 -6.68 -31.06
N GLU A 17 10.39 -7.47 -30.57
CA GLU A 17 9.20 -7.90 -31.32
C GLU A 17 7.93 -7.11 -30.95
N GLY A 18 8.01 -6.20 -29.99
CA GLY A 18 6.90 -5.38 -29.48
C GLY A 18 6.70 -5.48 -27.96
N THR A 19 5.67 -4.81 -27.46
CA THR A 19 5.29 -4.79 -26.04
C THR A 19 4.50 -6.05 -25.67
N VAL A 20 4.88 -6.70 -24.57
CA VAL A 20 4.24 -7.88 -24.02
C VAL A 20 3.63 -7.59 -22.65
N ILE A 21 2.63 -8.37 -22.26
CA ILE A 21 2.00 -8.35 -20.94
C ILE A 21 2.41 -9.63 -20.21
N GLU A 22 3.00 -9.49 -19.02
CA GLU A 22 3.41 -10.59 -18.17
C GLU A 22 2.46 -10.72 -16.97
N ASP A 23 1.85 -11.90 -16.84
CA ASP A 23 1.04 -12.26 -15.68
C ASP A 23 1.94 -12.34 -14.44
N THR A 24 1.85 -11.33 -13.58
CA THR A 24 2.64 -11.27 -12.35
C THR A 24 1.74 -11.44 -11.14
N ARG A 25 2.04 -12.43 -10.30
CA ARG A 25 1.33 -12.56 -9.02
C ARG A 25 2.00 -11.63 -8.00
N PRO A 26 1.28 -10.63 -7.47
CA PRO A 26 1.83 -9.77 -6.44
C PRO A 26 2.10 -10.59 -5.18
N ILE A 27 3.19 -10.25 -4.49
CA ILE A 27 3.52 -10.89 -3.23
C ILE A 27 2.48 -10.47 -2.21
N THR A 28 1.82 -11.46 -1.62
CA THR A 28 0.76 -11.22 -0.65
C THR A 28 1.17 -11.76 0.70
N ALA A 29 1.22 -10.90 1.70
CA ALA A 29 1.64 -11.23 3.05
C ALA A 29 0.68 -10.62 4.09
N PRO A 30 0.47 -11.28 5.25
CA PRO A 30 -0.27 -10.68 6.35
C PRO A 30 0.55 -9.57 7.04
N GLN A 31 -0.12 -8.48 7.42
CA GLN A 31 0.43 -7.42 8.27
C GLN A 31 -0.38 -7.36 9.56
N GLY A 32 -0.05 -8.25 10.50
CA GLY A 32 -0.85 -8.49 11.69
C GLY A 32 -2.10 -9.35 11.42
N PRO A 33 -3.04 -9.42 12.38
CA PRO A 33 -4.14 -10.39 12.33
C PRO A 33 -5.27 -10.02 11.34
N SER A 34 -5.41 -8.73 11.02
CA SER A 34 -6.60 -8.20 10.34
C SER A 34 -6.29 -7.50 9.02
N ILE A 35 -5.02 -7.46 8.59
CA ILE A 35 -4.62 -6.79 7.35
C ILE A 35 -3.82 -7.77 6.50
N GLN A 36 -4.16 -7.83 5.22
CA GLN A 36 -3.36 -8.47 4.18
C GLN A 36 -2.88 -7.42 3.20
N VAL A 37 -1.59 -7.47 2.84
CA VAL A 37 -0.97 -6.55 1.89
C VAL A 37 -0.55 -7.34 0.65
N SER A 38 -1.00 -6.89 -0.52
CA SER A 38 -0.52 -7.35 -1.83
C SER A 38 0.41 -6.29 -2.41
N TYR A 39 1.70 -6.58 -2.41
CA TYR A 39 2.76 -5.73 -2.93
C TYR A 39 2.79 -5.78 -4.47
N LEU A 40 2.59 -4.64 -5.12
CA LEU A 40 2.41 -4.55 -6.57
C LEU A 40 3.71 -4.23 -7.30
N TYR A 41 4.38 -3.13 -6.92
CA TYR A 41 5.57 -2.64 -7.61
C TYR A 41 6.39 -1.68 -6.75
N SER A 42 7.68 -1.51 -7.05
CA SER A 42 8.50 -0.44 -6.51
C SER A 42 9.52 0.08 -7.50
N ALA A 43 9.86 1.36 -7.34
CA ALA A 43 10.80 2.06 -8.19
C ALA A 43 11.75 2.92 -7.36
N LEU A 44 12.97 3.07 -7.87
CA LEU A 44 13.97 4.02 -7.37
C LEU A 44 13.56 5.47 -7.72
N PRO A 45 14.24 6.50 -7.15
CA PRO A 45 13.84 7.90 -7.34
C PRO A 45 13.85 8.40 -8.79
N THR A 46 14.65 7.75 -9.62
CA THR A 46 14.67 7.97 -11.06
C THR A 46 14.57 6.59 -11.70
N PRO A 47 13.35 6.08 -11.94
CA PRO A 47 13.19 4.76 -12.55
C PRO A 47 13.80 4.78 -13.95
N SER A 48 14.64 3.79 -14.23
CA SER A 48 15.18 3.56 -15.56
C SER A 48 14.46 2.37 -16.17
N LEU A 49 13.78 2.61 -17.29
CA LEU A 49 13.16 1.54 -18.10
C LEU A 49 14.17 0.90 -19.07
N VAL A 50 15.38 1.46 -19.18
CA VAL A 50 16.45 0.89 -20.00
C VAL A 50 16.83 -0.48 -19.46
N ASP A 51 16.82 -1.48 -20.34
CA ASP A 51 17.11 -2.87 -20.04
C ASP A 51 16.33 -3.40 -18.82
N ASP A 52 15.09 -2.95 -18.61
CA ASP A 52 14.22 -3.35 -17.49
C ASP A 52 14.87 -3.11 -16.12
N ALA A 53 15.67 -2.05 -15.97
CA ALA A 53 16.41 -1.81 -14.73
C ALA A 53 15.48 -1.61 -13.50
N ASP A 54 14.36 -0.93 -13.68
CA ASP A 54 13.31 -0.78 -12.66
C ASP A 54 12.64 -2.13 -12.31
N LEU A 55 12.30 -2.94 -13.32
CA LEU A 55 11.71 -4.26 -13.10
C LEU A 55 12.68 -5.21 -12.39
N LYS A 56 13.96 -5.22 -12.78
CA LYS A 56 15.00 -5.98 -12.08
C LYS A 56 15.09 -5.55 -10.63
N HIS A 57 15.06 -4.24 -10.35
CA HIS A 57 15.03 -3.73 -8.98
C HIS A 57 13.81 -4.24 -8.21
N HIS A 58 12.60 -4.11 -8.79
CA HIS A 58 11.37 -4.58 -8.19
C HIS A 58 11.43 -6.08 -7.88
N LEU A 59 11.89 -6.90 -8.82
CA LEU A 59 12.00 -8.37 -8.65
C LEU A 59 13.00 -8.73 -7.55
N GLU A 60 14.11 -8.00 -7.39
CA GLU A 60 15.03 -8.20 -6.26
C GLU A 60 14.43 -7.78 -4.92
N VAL A 61 13.69 -6.68 -4.87
CA VAL A 61 12.95 -6.27 -3.66
C VAL A 61 11.89 -7.30 -3.28
N SER A 62 11.19 -7.84 -4.27
CA SER A 62 10.17 -8.87 -4.11
C SER A 62 10.71 -10.16 -3.49
N LYS A 63 11.99 -10.50 -3.71
CA LYS A 63 12.60 -11.69 -3.08
C LYS A 63 12.94 -11.50 -1.59
N ARG A 64 12.89 -10.27 -1.08
CA ARG A 64 13.22 -9.98 0.34
C ARG A 64 12.14 -10.56 1.26
N GLU A 65 12.53 -10.93 2.47
CA GLU A 65 11.62 -11.36 3.52
C GLU A 65 10.58 -10.28 3.85
N HIS A 66 11.03 -9.02 3.90
CA HIS A 66 10.21 -7.84 4.14
C HIS A 66 10.27 -6.93 2.90
N GLN A 67 9.14 -6.74 2.24
CA GLN A 67 9.05 -5.83 1.09
C GLN A 67 9.10 -4.37 1.55
N VAL A 68 9.37 -3.46 0.62
CA VAL A 68 9.40 -2.02 0.89
C VAL A 68 7.96 -1.51 1.04
N ALA A 69 7.49 -1.42 2.27
CA ALA A 69 6.19 -0.84 2.58
C ALA A 69 6.23 0.68 2.40
N PHE A 70 7.27 1.32 2.94
CA PHE A 70 7.45 2.78 2.89
C PHE A 70 8.76 3.11 2.16
N PRO A 71 8.72 3.77 1.00
CA PRO A 71 9.89 3.98 0.17
C PRO A 71 10.82 5.08 0.73
N ALA A 72 12.11 4.97 0.40
CA ALA A 72 13.10 6.04 0.64
C ALA A 72 12.83 7.28 -0.24
N ALA A 73 13.47 8.40 0.07
CA ALA A 73 13.25 9.69 -0.60
C ALA A 73 13.29 9.58 -2.13
N GLY A 74 12.20 10.01 -2.77
CA GLY A 74 11.98 9.99 -4.22
C GLY A 74 11.54 8.63 -4.79
N SER A 75 11.84 7.51 -4.13
CA SER A 75 11.39 6.18 -4.53
C SER A 75 9.88 6.03 -4.36
N SER A 76 9.29 5.03 -5.00
CA SER A 76 7.86 4.71 -4.83
C SER A 76 7.62 3.24 -4.50
N SER A 77 6.50 2.97 -3.83
CA SER A 77 5.92 1.64 -3.66
C SER A 77 4.42 1.67 -3.95
N ALA A 78 3.89 0.59 -4.49
CA ALA A 78 2.47 0.41 -4.73
C ALA A 78 1.98 -0.89 -4.07
N ALA A 79 0.82 -0.81 -3.41
CA ALA A 79 0.24 -1.95 -2.70
C ALA A 79 -1.30 -1.89 -2.71
N ILE A 80 -1.92 -3.05 -2.58
CA ILE A 80 -3.33 -3.18 -2.18
C ILE A 80 -3.37 -3.69 -0.75
N LEU A 81 -4.17 -3.03 0.09
CA LEU A 81 -4.41 -3.46 1.46
C LEU A 81 -5.86 -3.94 1.55
N HIS A 82 -6.03 -5.10 2.17
CA HIS A 82 -7.33 -5.63 2.54
C HIS A 82 -7.43 -5.80 4.04
N PHE A 83 -8.42 -5.12 4.61
CA PHE A 83 -8.77 -5.17 6.01
C PHE A 83 -9.89 -6.19 6.18
N ALA A 84 -9.70 -7.14 7.09
CA ALA A 84 -10.74 -8.06 7.52
C ALA A 84 -11.92 -7.31 8.16
N PRO A 85 -13.11 -7.93 8.25
CA PRO A 85 -14.20 -7.41 9.07
C PRO A 85 -13.74 -7.13 10.50
N ASN A 86 -14.31 -6.11 11.12
CA ASN A 86 -13.96 -5.65 12.46
C ASN A 86 -15.13 -5.87 13.44
N PRO A 87 -15.43 -7.12 13.85
CA PRO A 87 -16.60 -7.44 14.67
C PRO A 87 -16.55 -6.82 16.08
N THR A 88 -15.34 -6.65 16.61
CA THR A 88 -15.02 -6.08 17.92
C THR A 88 -15.06 -4.55 17.90
N GLY A 89 -14.90 -3.93 16.74
CA GLY A 89 -14.84 -2.48 16.60
C GLY A 89 -13.52 -1.90 17.08
N ASP A 90 -12.43 -2.68 16.99
CA ASP A 90 -11.09 -2.29 17.38
C ASP A 90 -10.64 -1.03 16.63
N GLU A 91 -9.85 -0.20 17.31
CA GLU A 91 -9.33 1.03 16.72
C GLU A 91 -8.20 0.76 15.72
N GLY A 92 -8.06 1.67 14.76
CA GLY A 92 -7.00 1.61 13.77
C GLY A 92 -5.61 1.86 14.38
N PHE A 93 -4.59 1.33 13.72
CA PHE A 93 -3.19 1.57 14.10
C PHE A 93 -2.76 2.98 13.70
N MET A 94 -2.67 3.89 14.67
CA MET A 94 -2.16 5.25 14.48
C MET A 94 -0.67 5.22 14.19
N HIS A 95 -0.25 5.80 13.08
CA HIS A 95 1.15 5.89 12.68
C HIS A 95 1.38 7.03 11.71
N ARG A 96 2.65 7.34 11.44
CA ARG A 96 3.07 8.32 10.45
C ARG A 96 4.26 7.80 9.65
N THR A 97 4.27 8.12 8.36
CA THR A 97 5.33 7.81 7.41
C THR A 97 5.85 9.12 6.82
N ASN A 98 7.09 9.13 6.34
CA ASN A 98 7.64 10.27 5.59
C ASN A 98 7.33 10.10 4.09
N THR A 99 6.05 9.97 3.74
CA THR A 99 5.61 9.70 2.37
C THR A 99 4.50 10.65 1.94
N LEU A 100 4.39 10.83 0.62
CA LEU A 100 3.18 11.31 -0.06
C LEU A 100 2.43 10.08 -0.57
N ASP A 101 1.22 9.86 -0.08
CA ASP A 101 0.43 8.67 -0.37
C ASP A 101 -0.81 9.05 -1.19
N TYR A 102 -1.02 8.39 -2.32
CA TYR A 102 -2.27 8.41 -3.07
C TYR A 102 -3.04 7.14 -2.76
N ILE A 103 -4.12 7.28 -2.00
CA ILE A 103 -4.88 6.15 -1.47
C ILE A 103 -6.26 6.15 -2.09
N PHE A 104 -6.60 5.07 -2.79
CA PHE A 104 -7.85 4.88 -3.50
C PHE A 104 -8.68 3.83 -2.78
N VAL A 105 -9.88 4.18 -2.34
CA VAL A 105 -10.80 3.22 -1.73
C VAL A 105 -11.47 2.39 -2.81
N LEU A 106 -11.21 1.09 -2.81
CA LEU A 106 -11.69 0.16 -3.83
C LEU A 106 -13.01 -0.49 -3.44
N GLU A 107 -13.16 -0.87 -2.18
CA GLU A 107 -14.32 -1.60 -1.65
C GLU A 107 -14.54 -1.29 -0.17
N GLY A 108 -15.79 -1.34 0.27
CA GLY A 108 -16.17 -1.16 1.67
C GLY A 108 -16.20 0.28 2.15
N GLU A 109 -16.27 0.43 3.47
CA GLU A 109 -16.31 1.70 4.20
C GLU A 109 -15.34 1.64 5.39
N ALA A 110 -14.56 2.71 5.60
CA ALA A 110 -13.64 2.81 6.73
C ALA A 110 -13.61 4.24 7.29
N ALA A 111 -13.25 4.37 8.56
CA ALA A 111 -12.85 5.66 9.12
C ALA A 111 -11.34 5.87 8.87
N TYR A 112 -11.01 7.01 8.27
CA TYR A 112 -9.67 7.57 8.20
C TYR A 112 -9.55 8.66 9.26
N SER A 113 -8.76 8.42 10.30
CA SER A 113 -8.62 9.33 11.45
C SER A 113 -7.22 9.94 11.48
N VAL A 114 -7.11 11.19 11.94
CA VAL A 114 -5.82 11.90 12.14
C VAL A 114 -5.61 12.29 13.61
N ASN A 115 -4.37 12.63 13.99
CA ASN A 115 -3.97 12.89 15.39
C ASN A 115 -4.51 14.19 16.02
N GLY A 116 -5.54 14.81 15.44
CA GLY A 116 -6.24 15.99 15.99
C GLY A 116 -7.70 15.72 16.35
N GLY A 117 -8.14 14.46 16.31
CA GLY A 117 -9.55 14.06 16.53
C GLY A 117 -10.44 14.20 15.30
N ASP A 118 -9.96 14.83 14.23
CA ASP A 118 -10.66 14.83 12.94
C ASP A 118 -10.60 13.44 12.29
N HIS A 119 -11.70 13.07 11.64
CA HIS A 119 -11.83 11.82 10.91
C HIS A 119 -12.82 11.97 9.77
N ARG A 120 -12.68 11.10 8.77
CA ARG A 120 -13.62 10.97 7.67
C ARG A 120 -14.02 9.52 7.49
N VAL A 121 -15.31 9.30 7.32
CA VAL A 121 -15.80 8.04 6.76
C VAL A 121 -15.58 8.10 5.26
N VAL A 122 -14.83 7.13 4.75
CA VAL A 122 -14.52 7.01 3.32
C VAL A 122 -15.15 5.76 2.74
N ASN A 123 -15.57 5.85 1.50
CA ASN A 123 -16.32 4.86 0.76
C ASN A 123 -15.63 4.52 -0.55
N LYS A 124 -16.05 3.42 -1.18
CA LYS A 124 -15.64 3.08 -2.56
C LYS A 124 -15.69 4.30 -3.49
N GLY A 125 -14.56 4.58 -4.13
CA GLY A 125 -14.38 5.71 -5.06
C GLY A 125 -13.77 6.95 -4.42
N ASP A 126 -13.72 7.02 -3.09
CA ASP A 126 -13.03 8.12 -2.40
C ASP A 126 -11.52 7.98 -2.54
N VAL A 127 -10.85 9.12 -2.52
CA VAL A 127 -9.40 9.22 -2.61
C VAL A 127 -8.88 10.06 -1.44
N ILE A 128 -7.89 9.54 -0.74
CA ILE A 128 -7.13 10.27 0.27
C ILE A 128 -5.75 10.59 -0.29
N VAL A 129 -5.35 11.86 -0.17
CA VAL A 129 -3.97 12.29 -0.42
C VAL A 129 -3.29 12.49 0.93
N GLY A 130 -2.55 11.48 1.39
CA GLY A 130 -1.80 11.49 2.63
C GLY A 130 -0.50 12.26 2.47
N ARG A 131 -0.25 13.27 3.31
CA ARG A 131 0.92 14.15 3.21
C ARG A 131 1.83 14.04 4.43
N GLY A 132 2.28 12.81 4.73
CA GLY A 132 3.12 12.52 5.89
C GLY A 132 2.45 12.87 7.23
N GLY A 133 1.12 12.81 7.29
CA GLY A 133 0.34 13.05 8.49
C GLY A 133 0.20 11.79 9.34
N TRP A 134 0.03 11.97 10.65
CA TRP A 134 -0.43 10.87 11.50
C TRP A 134 -1.82 10.43 11.09
N HIS A 135 -1.99 9.13 10.89
CA HIS A 135 -3.27 8.58 10.50
C HIS A 135 -3.50 7.16 11.00
N SER A 136 -4.77 6.76 11.04
CA SER A 136 -5.19 5.38 11.26
C SER A 136 -6.38 5.01 10.39
N TRP A 137 -6.50 3.71 10.11
CA TRP A 137 -7.58 3.13 9.33
C TRP A 137 -8.38 2.17 10.21
N LYS A 138 -9.69 2.38 10.28
CA LYS A 138 -10.63 1.49 10.97
C LYS A 138 -11.70 1.02 9.99
N ASN A 139 -11.72 -0.28 9.68
CA ASN A 139 -12.88 -0.87 9.00
C ASN A 139 -14.10 -0.74 9.93
N LEU A 140 -15.16 -0.10 9.43
CA LEU A 140 -16.38 0.15 10.20
C LEU A 140 -17.36 -1.02 10.13
N SER A 141 -17.19 -1.92 9.16
CA SER A 141 -18.05 -3.09 9.01
C SER A 141 -17.65 -4.22 9.95
N LYS A 142 -18.65 -4.82 10.59
CA LYS A 142 -18.49 -6.02 11.44
C LYS A 142 -18.47 -7.32 10.66
N THR A 143 -18.95 -7.30 9.41
CA THR A 143 -19.18 -8.50 8.60
C THR A 143 -18.46 -8.49 7.26
N GLU A 144 -18.15 -7.30 6.73
CA GLU A 144 -17.53 -7.12 5.41
C GLU A 144 -16.10 -6.59 5.53
N GLY A 145 -15.25 -6.94 4.57
CA GLY A 145 -13.91 -6.40 4.44
C GLY A 145 -13.89 -4.98 3.86
N PHE A 146 -12.74 -4.33 3.98
CA PHE A 146 -12.47 -3.01 3.39
C PHE A 146 -11.17 -3.07 2.59
N LYS A 147 -11.15 -2.51 1.38
CA LYS A 147 -10.02 -2.60 0.45
C LYS A 147 -9.61 -1.23 -0.06
N LEU A 148 -8.31 -0.96 -0.05
CA LEU A 148 -7.72 0.22 -0.67
C LEU A 148 -6.52 -0.15 -1.53
N ALA A 149 -6.21 0.67 -2.51
CA ALA A 149 -4.91 0.70 -3.19
C ALA A 149 -4.15 1.94 -2.73
N THR A 150 -2.83 1.83 -2.61
CA THR A 150 -1.97 2.97 -2.30
C THR A 150 -0.77 3.01 -3.24
N VAL A 151 -0.38 4.23 -3.62
CA VAL A 151 0.94 4.54 -4.16
C VAL A 151 1.60 5.51 -3.20
N ALA A 152 2.67 5.06 -2.55
CA ALA A 152 3.49 5.87 -1.65
C ALA A 152 4.72 6.37 -2.41
N ILE A 153 5.08 7.64 -2.19
CA ILE A 153 6.31 8.25 -2.69
C ILE A 153 7.09 8.78 -1.49
N GLY A 154 8.37 8.41 -1.38
CA GLY A 154 9.21 8.86 -0.26
C GLY A 154 9.43 10.37 -0.35
N ALA A 155 9.09 11.09 0.72
CA ALA A 155 9.32 12.52 0.81
C ALA A 155 10.82 12.84 1.02
N GLU A 156 11.18 14.11 0.99
CA GLU A 156 12.52 14.55 1.35
C GLU A 156 12.96 13.99 2.71
N GLY A 157 14.15 13.38 2.77
CA GLY A 157 14.69 12.77 3.99
C GLY A 157 14.05 11.45 4.41
N ALA A 158 13.11 10.89 3.64
CA ALA A 158 12.53 9.59 3.94
C ALA A 158 13.58 8.48 3.84
N THR A 159 13.63 7.63 4.86
CA THR A 159 14.41 6.38 4.85
C THR A 159 13.49 5.21 4.59
N GLU A 160 14.01 4.18 3.91
CA GLU A 160 13.25 2.95 3.62
C GLU A 160 12.63 2.38 4.90
N ASN A 161 11.34 2.04 4.82
CA ASN A 161 10.51 1.47 5.89
C ASN A 161 10.44 2.32 7.18
N PHE A 162 10.69 3.63 7.10
CA PHE A 162 10.43 4.53 8.21
C PHE A 162 8.96 4.49 8.61
N LEU A 163 8.72 4.24 9.90
CA LEU A 163 7.41 4.22 10.52
C LEU A 163 7.52 4.82 11.92
N GLU A 164 6.80 5.91 12.15
CA GLU A 164 6.67 6.50 13.47
C GLU A 164 5.35 6.07 14.11
N VAL A 165 5.43 5.63 15.36
CA VAL A 165 4.29 5.14 16.15
C VAL A 165 4.13 5.99 17.41
N PRO A 166 2.92 6.08 18.00
CA PRO A 166 2.70 6.83 19.22
C PRO A 166 3.61 6.30 20.33
N LYS A 167 4.20 7.22 21.10
CA LYS A 167 4.93 6.86 22.31
C LYS A 167 3.92 6.40 23.38
N PRO A 168 4.28 5.42 24.23
CA PRO A 168 3.45 4.99 25.33
C PRO A 168 3.12 6.13 26.31
#